data_AF-A0ABD6EZ20-F1
#
_entry.id   AF-A0ABD6EZ20-F1
#
_cell.length_a   1.000
_cell.length_b   1.000
_cell.length_c   1.000
_cell.angle_alpha   90.00
_cell.angle_beta   90.00
_cell.angle_gamma   90.00
#
_symmetry.space_group_name_H-M   'P 1'
#
loop_
_entity.id
_entity.type
_entity.pdbx_description
1 polymer ?
#
loop_
_entity_poly.entity_id
_entity_poly.type
_entity_poly.pdbx_seq_one_letter_code
_entity_poly.pdbx_strand_id
1 'polypeptide(L)'
;MPELPIDLEQLQHVNDLNYAVIRAKSGRLYYVNPYYIAAWSNVFQEKVISTNNSEEMFCPCSYDELKAFLMAIYPPQLRITENNIGPVLMAACKLESPGLLRKCAILLLAPQTQLSVFVRLSLLDRCFLHELLDPCLLMINRPEHLIEMTQQQTC
;
A
#
# COMPACT_ATOMS: atom_id res chain seq x y z
N MET A 1 6.06 -15.08 -19.34
CA MET A 1 4.79 -14.41 -18.96
C MET A 1 4.82 -14.18 -17.46
N PRO A 2 4.56 -12.95 -16.96
CA PRO A 2 4.29 -12.78 -15.53
C PRO A 2 2.99 -13.52 -15.20
N GLU A 3 3.00 -14.33 -14.14
CA GLU A 3 1.80 -15.01 -13.65
C GLU A 3 0.73 -13.97 -13.28
N LEU A 4 -0.51 -14.22 -13.72
CA LEU A 4 -1.64 -13.39 -13.36
C LEU A 4 -1.86 -13.50 -11.85
N PRO A 5 -2.14 -12.39 -11.14
CA PRO A 5 -2.43 -12.45 -9.71
C PRO A 5 -3.58 -13.42 -9.47
N ILE A 6 -3.39 -14.35 -8.53
CA ILE A 6 -4.43 -15.30 -8.15
C ILE A 6 -5.57 -14.52 -7.49
N ASP A 7 -6.81 -14.82 -7.89
CA ASP A 7 -7.97 -14.16 -7.32
C ASP A 7 -8.13 -14.53 -5.84
N LEU A 8 -8.28 -13.52 -4.99
CA LEU A 8 -8.41 -13.68 -3.53
C LEU A 8 -9.69 -14.43 -3.14
N GLU A 9 -10.62 -14.63 -4.08
CA GLU A 9 -11.81 -15.47 -3.90
C GLU A 9 -11.48 -16.92 -3.53
N GLN A 10 -10.28 -17.41 -3.86
CA GLN A 10 -9.83 -18.76 -3.49
C GLN A 10 -9.48 -18.92 -1.99
N LEU A 11 -9.34 -17.81 -1.24
CA LEU A 11 -9.14 -17.84 0.21
C LEU A 11 -10.45 -18.03 0.99
N GLN A 12 -11.60 -18.14 0.31
CA GLN A 12 -12.92 -18.21 0.94
C GLN A 12 -13.27 -19.58 1.54
N HIS A 13 -12.48 -20.62 1.30
CA HIS A 13 -12.79 -21.95 1.81
C HIS A 13 -11.59 -22.69 2.40
N VAL A 14 -11.88 -23.37 3.52
CA VAL A 14 -11.23 -24.55 4.11
C VAL A 14 -10.49 -24.30 5.46
N ASN A 15 -11.21 -24.56 6.55
CA ASN A 15 -10.88 -25.36 7.76
C ASN A 15 -9.51 -25.31 8.49
N ASP A 16 -8.58 -24.43 8.18
CA ASP A 16 -7.23 -24.50 8.76
C ASP A 16 -7.03 -23.60 10.01
N LEU A 17 -6.20 -24.07 10.95
CA LEU A 17 -5.80 -23.32 12.15
C LEU A 17 -5.21 -21.95 11.75
N ASN A 18 -5.59 -20.88 12.47
CA ASN A 18 -5.04 -19.52 12.39
C ASN A 18 -5.52 -18.67 11.21
N TYR A 19 -6.83 -18.60 10.97
CA TYR A 19 -7.43 -17.63 10.07
C TYR A 19 -8.26 -16.59 10.84
N ALA A 20 -8.31 -15.38 10.28
CA ALA A 20 -9.20 -14.32 10.70
C ALA A 20 -9.80 -13.63 9.48
N VAL A 21 -10.92 -12.97 9.70
CA VAL A 21 -11.65 -12.18 8.72
C VAL A 21 -11.27 -10.72 8.88
N ILE A 22 -10.80 -10.08 7.81
CA ILE A 22 -10.71 -8.62 7.77
C ILE A 22 -11.93 -8.06 7.03
N ARG A 23 -12.66 -7.14 7.67
CA ARG A 23 -13.71 -6.35 7.03
C ARG A 23 -13.15 -5.01 6.57
N ALA A 24 -13.15 -4.77 5.25
CA ALA A 24 -12.85 -3.45 4.67
C ALA A 24 -13.93 -2.43 5.05
N LYS A 25 -13.62 -1.12 4.91
CA LYS A 25 -14.59 -0.04 5.15
C LYS A 25 -15.89 -0.18 4.34
N SER A 26 -15.83 -0.77 3.16
CA SER A 26 -17.00 -1.04 2.31
C SER A 26 -17.86 -2.23 2.77
N GLY A 27 -17.44 -2.96 3.80
CA GLY A 27 -18.09 -4.17 4.29
C GLY A 27 -17.61 -5.47 3.65
N ARG A 28 -16.77 -5.40 2.59
CA ARG A 28 -16.20 -6.59 1.93
C ARG A 28 -15.21 -7.32 2.85
N LEU A 29 -15.27 -8.65 2.83
CA LEU A 29 -14.52 -9.54 3.71
C LEU A 29 -13.34 -10.20 2.99
N TYR A 30 -12.25 -10.40 3.74
CA TYR A 30 -11.09 -11.18 3.32
C TYR A 30 -10.68 -12.15 4.42
N TYR A 31 -10.40 -13.40 4.06
CA TYR A 31 -9.84 -14.39 4.96
C TYR A 31 -8.33 -14.36 4.86
N VAL A 32 -7.66 -14.25 6.00
CA VAL A 32 -6.21 -14.06 6.07
C VAL A 32 -5.63 -14.80 7.26
N ASN A 33 -4.34 -15.06 7.21
CA ASN A 33 -3.58 -15.40 8.42
C ASN A 33 -3.31 -14.09 9.22
N PRO A 34 -3.82 -13.96 10.46
CA PRO A 34 -3.71 -12.74 11.26
C PRO A 34 -2.26 -12.43 11.65
N TYR A 35 -1.43 -13.46 11.89
CA TYR A 35 -0.02 -13.28 12.23
C TYR A 35 0.81 -12.81 11.04
N TYR A 36 0.46 -13.26 9.84
CA TYR A 36 1.14 -12.83 8.62
C TYR A 36 0.89 -11.35 8.33
N ILE A 37 -0.36 -10.91 8.37
CA ILE A 37 -0.68 -9.49 8.16
C ILE A 37 -0.07 -8.59 9.24
N ALA A 38 0.01 -9.08 10.48
CA ALA A 38 0.61 -8.35 11.61
C ALA A 38 2.12 -8.15 11.42
N ALA A 39 2.83 -9.10 10.80
CA ALA A 39 4.23 -8.94 10.46
C ALA A 39 4.48 -7.81 9.44
N TRP A 40 3.44 -7.37 8.72
CA TRP A 40 3.51 -6.33 7.70
C TRP A 40 2.82 -5.02 8.09
N SER A 41 2.12 -4.93 9.22
CA SER A 41 1.31 -3.78 9.58
C SER A 41 1.23 -3.59 11.08
N ASN A 42 1.64 -2.43 11.57
CA ASN A 42 1.52 -2.10 13.00
C ASN A 42 0.05 -2.07 13.43
N VAL A 43 -0.84 -1.53 12.58
CA VAL A 43 -2.29 -1.51 12.82
C VAL A 43 -2.87 -2.92 13.02
N PHE A 44 -2.42 -3.92 12.25
CA PHE A 44 -2.85 -5.29 12.45
C PHE A 44 -2.13 -5.98 13.61
N GLN A 45 -0.86 -5.65 13.86
CA GLN A 45 -0.13 -6.14 15.02
C GLN A 45 -0.83 -5.76 16.33
N GLU A 46 -1.20 -4.48 16.48
CA GLU A 46 -1.95 -4.00 17.66
C GLU A 46 -3.30 -4.70 17.81
N LYS A 47 -4.01 -4.95 16.70
CA LYS A 47 -5.30 -5.66 16.72
C LYS A 47 -5.16 -7.11 17.16
N VAL A 48 -4.16 -7.81 16.63
CA VAL A 48 -3.90 -9.21 16.99
C VAL A 48 -3.50 -9.33 18.46
N ILE A 49 -2.76 -8.35 19.01
CA ILE A 49 -2.38 -8.34 20.44
C ILE A 49 -3.58 -8.00 21.34
N SER A 50 -4.40 -7.02 20.95
CA SER A 50 -5.51 -6.50 21.76
C SER A 50 -6.75 -7.38 21.75
N THR A 51 -6.94 -8.18 20.70
CA THR A 51 -8.17 -8.95 20.53
C THR A 51 -7.96 -10.41 20.93
N ASN A 52 -8.42 -10.78 22.13
CA ASN A 52 -8.49 -12.17 22.58
C ASN A 52 -9.50 -12.96 21.72
N ASN A 53 -9.04 -13.55 20.60
CA ASN A 53 -9.80 -14.49 19.77
C ASN A 53 -11.00 -13.90 18.97
N SER A 54 -11.01 -12.61 18.60
CA SER A 54 -11.98 -12.19 17.59
C SER A 54 -11.59 -12.77 16.24
N GLU A 55 -12.49 -13.57 15.67
CA GLU A 55 -12.39 -14.05 14.29
C GLU A 55 -12.50 -12.90 13.28
N GLU A 56 -12.94 -11.71 13.67
CA GLU A 56 -13.13 -10.56 12.77
C GLU A 56 -12.39 -9.30 13.22
N MET A 57 -11.68 -8.65 12.28
CA MET A 57 -10.98 -7.38 12.44
C MET A 57 -11.48 -6.34 11.44
N PHE A 58 -11.85 -5.15 11.92
CA PHE A 58 -12.18 -4.03 11.03
C PHE A 58 -10.92 -3.39 10.45
N CYS A 59 -10.94 -3.01 9.16
CA CYS A 59 -9.87 -2.29 8.48
C CYS A 59 -10.37 -0.93 7.96
N PRO A 60 -9.65 0.19 8.23
CA PRO A 60 -10.09 1.51 7.80
C PRO A 60 -9.93 1.76 6.28
N CYS A 61 -9.25 0.86 5.58
CA CYS A 61 -9.02 0.95 4.14
C CYS A 61 -10.28 0.69 3.33
N SER A 62 -10.38 1.32 2.16
CA SER A 62 -11.34 0.95 1.13
C SER A 62 -11.10 -0.49 0.65
N TYR A 63 -12.04 -1.03 -0.13
CA TYR A 63 -11.88 -2.33 -0.77
C TYR A 63 -10.61 -2.39 -1.63
N ASP A 64 -10.37 -1.37 -2.46
CA ASP A 64 -9.24 -1.33 -3.39
C ASP A 64 -7.90 -1.18 -2.66
N GLU A 65 -7.88 -0.37 -1.59
CA GLU A 65 -6.71 -0.18 -0.74
C GLU A 65 -6.34 -1.48 -0.02
N LEU A 66 -7.31 -2.15 0.62
CA LEU A 66 -7.06 -3.41 1.30
C LEU A 66 -6.65 -4.50 0.32
N LYS A 67 -7.27 -4.56 -0.87
CA LYS A 67 -6.87 -5.49 -1.94
C LYS A 67 -5.42 -5.26 -2.36
N ALA A 68 -5.05 -4.01 -2.64
CA ALA A 68 -3.70 -3.63 -3.04
C ALA A 68 -2.67 -4.00 -1.97
N PHE A 69 -2.98 -3.77 -0.70
CA PHE A 69 -2.14 -4.19 0.43
C PHE A 69 -1.95 -5.70 0.47
N LEU A 70 -3.05 -6.47 0.49
CA LEU A 70 -3.00 -7.93 0.60
C LEU A 70 -2.23 -8.57 -0.56
N MET A 71 -2.49 -8.14 -1.80
CA MET A 71 -1.79 -8.64 -2.99
C MET A 71 -0.29 -8.26 -3.01
N ALA A 72 0.10 -7.18 -2.32
CA ALA A 72 1.50 -6.76 -2.22
C ALA A 72 2.29 -7.50 -1.13
N ILE A 73 1.62 -8.06 -0.11
CA ILE A 73 2.28 -8.75 1.02
C ILE A 73 2.23 -10.27 0.93
N TYR A 74 1.09 -10.89 0.60
CA TYR A 74 1.00 -12.35 0.41
C TYR A 74 1.82 -12.74 -0.80
N PRO A 75 2.59 -13.88 -0.76
CA PRO A 75 3.72 -14.18 -1.63
C PRO A 75 3.64 -13.40 -2.95
N PRO A 76 4.44 -12.32 -3.11
CA PRO A 76 4.01 -11.06 -3.71
C PRO A 76 3.38 -11.25 -5.10
N GLN A 77 2.06 -11.44 -5.10
CA GLN A 77 1.26 -11.66 -6.31
C GLN A 77 1.22 -10.39 -7.17
N LEU A 78 1.41 -9.23 -6.53
CA LEU A 78 1.48 -7.93 -7.17
C LEU A 78 2.90 -7.37 -7.13
N ARG A 79 3.51 -7.25 -8.31
CA ARG A 79 4.71 -6.43 -8.49
C ARG A 79 4.33 -4.95 -8.41
N ILE A 80 4.98 -4.20 -7.52
CA ILE A 80 4.81 -2.75 -7.41
C ILE A 80 5.49 -2.08 -8.62
N THR A 81 4.75 -1.22 -9.30
CA THR A 81 5.13 -0.48 -10.51
C THR A 81 4.56 0.93 -10.46
N GLU A 82 4.96 1.79 -11.39
CA GLU A 82 4.47 3.16 -11.50
C GLU A 82 2.95 3.24 -11.71
N ASN A 83 2.37 2.23 -12.34
CA ASN A 83 0.93 2.17 -12.63
C ASN A 83 0.08 1.82 -11.41
N ASN A 84 0.66 1.22 -10.37
CA ASN A 84 -0.08 0.73 -9.20
C ASN A 84 0.46 1.23 -7.85
N ILE A 85 1.54 2.01 -7.84
CA ILE A 85 2.18 2.49 -6.62
C ILE A 85 1.26 3.38 -5.79
N GLY A 86 0.41 4.21 -6.41
CA GLY A 86 -0.49 5.12 -5.70
C GLY A 86 -1.38 4.38 -4.68
N PRO A 87 -2.24 3.44 -5.13
CA PRO A 87 -3.08 2.64 -4.23
C PRO A 87 -2.28 1.84 -3.18
N VAL A 88 -1.14 1.25 -3.56
CA VAL A 88 -0.29 0.48 -2.63
C VAL A 88 0.30 1.38 -1.54
N LEU A 89 0.77 2.57 -1.91
CA LEU A 89 1.35 3.54 -0.98
C LEU A 89 0.29 4.08 -0.01
N MET A 90 -0.90 4.44 -0.51
CA MET A 90 -2.02 4.88 0.34
C MET A 90 -2.40 3.81 1.37
N ALA A 91 -2.49 2.55 0.93
CA ALA A 91 -2.81 1.43 1.81
C ALA A 91 -1.68 1.19 2.84
N ALA A 92 -0.41 1.24 2.41
CA ALA A 92 0.75 1.08 3.27
C ALA A 92 0.82 2.17 4.35
N CYS A 93 0.45 3.41 4.02
CA CYS A 93 0.35 4.50 4.98
C CYS A 93 -0.76 4.26 6.00
N LYS A 94 -1.98 3.95 5.54
CA LYS A 94 -3.15 3.71 6.42
C LYS A 94 -2.99 2.51 7.33
N LEU A 95 -2.23 1.51 6.89
CA LEU A 95 -1.97 0.29 7.64
C LEU A 95 -0.64 0.32 8.38
N GLU A 96 0.07 1.45 8.33
CA GLU A 96 1.38 1.62 8.97
C GLU A 96 2.29 0.44 8.68
N SER A 97 2.61 0.26 7.39
CA SER A 97 3.40 -0.86 6.88
C SER A 97 4.80 -0.41 6.52
N PRO A 98 5.80 -0.51 7.42
CA PRO A 98 7.16 -0.02 7.15
C PRO A 98 7.79 -0.71 5.94
N GLY A 99 7.55 -2.03 5.81
CA GLY A 99 8.07 -2.82 4.71
C GLY A 99 7.54 -2.38 3.33
N LEU A 100 6.24 -2.10 3.21
CA LEU A 100 5.67 -1.62 1.96
C LEU A 100 6.01 -0.15 1.70
N LEU A 101 5.97 0.71 2.72
CA LEU A 101 6.38 2.11 2.61
C LEU A 101 7.80 2.22 2.06
N ARG A 102 8.73 1.42 2.60
CA ARG A 102 10.11 1.36 2.10
C ARG A 102 10.19 0.90 0.65
N LYS A 103 9.43 -0.13 0.24
CA LYS A 103 9.40 -0.60 -1.15
C LYS A 103 8.89 0.49 -2.10
N CYS A 104 7.82 1.19 -1.73
CA CYS A 104 7.26 2.28 -2.52
C CYS A 104 8.24 3.47 -2.60
N ALA A 105 8.86 3.85 -1.48
CA ALA A 105 9.87 4.92 -1.44
C ALA A 105 11.05 4.64 -2.38
N ILE A 106 11.56 3.40 -2.40
CA ILE A 106 12.63 2.99 -3.32
C ILE A 106 12.21 3.17 -4.78
N LEU A 107 10.97 2.82 -5.15
CA LEU A 107 10.47 3.01 -6.51
C LEU A 107 10.28 4.50 -6.85
N LEU A 108 9.72 5.29 -5.94
CA LEU A 108 9.48 6.74 -6.15
C LEU A 108 10.79 7.51 -6.34
N LEU A 109 11.82 7.17 -5.57
CA LEU A 109 13.10 7.87 -5.60
C LEU A 109 14.08 7.29 -6.62
N ALA A 110 13.71 6.23 -7.33
CA ALA A 110 14.55 5.63 -8.34
C ALA A 110 14.82 6.60 -9.51
N PRO A 111 16.07 6.72 -10.01
CA PRO A 111 16.34 7.56 -11.20
C PRO A 111 15.59 7.09 -12.45
N GLN A 112 15.34 5.78 -12.57
CA GLN A 112 14.69 5.16 -13.71
C GLN A 112 13.15 5.22 -13.69
N THR A 113 12.53 5.70 -12.61
CA THR A 113 11.07 5.82 -12.61
C THR A 113 10.60 6.92 -13.56
N GLN A 114 9.56 6.64 -14.34
CA GLN A 114 8.96 7.54 -15.33
C GLN A 114 7.92 8.48 -14.72
N LEU A 115 7.64 8.35 -13.41
CA LEU A 115 6.78 9.31 -12.72
C LEU A 115 7.46 10.69 -12.71
N SER A 116 6.68 11.72 -13.04
CA SER A 116 7.16 13.10 -12.93
C SER A 116 7.51 13.44 -11.47
N VAL A 117 8.41 14.40 -11.28
CA VAL A 117 8.79 14.86 -9.93
C VAL A 117 7.55 15.34 -9.17
N PHE A 118 6.61 16.00 -9.84
CA PHE A 118 5.35 16.43 -9.24
C PHE A 118 4.50 15.27 -8.73
N VAL A 119 4.31 14.20 -9.52
CA VAL A 119 3.51 13.04 -9.10
C VAL A 119 4.15 12.38 -7.87
N ARG A 120 5.48 12.27 -7.84
CA ARG A 120 6.22 11.76 -6.69
C ARG A 120 5.96 12.62 -5.45
N LEU A 121 6.12 13.95 -5.56
CA LEU A 121 5.87 14.89 -4.47
C LEU A 121 4.42 14.79 -3.97
N SER A 122 3.43 14.74 -4.87
CA SER A 122 2.02 14.60 -4.48
C SER A 122 1.74 13.31 -3.73
N LEU A 123 2.36 12.19 -4.14
CA LEU A 123 2.23 10.91 -3.45
C LEU A 123 2.88 10.92 -2.06
N LEU A 124 4.07 11.51 -1.94
CA LEU A 124 4.79 11.65 -0.67
C LEU A 124 4.01 12.54 0.32
N ASP A 125 3.48 13.67 -0.15
CA ASP A 125 2.70 14.62 0.63
C ASP A 125 1.40 13.98 1.16
N ARG A 126 0.62 13.32 0.28
CA ARG A 126 -0.62 12.62 0.68
C ARG A 126 -0.39 11.49 1.69
N CYS A 127 0.82 10.93 1.73
CA CYS A 127 1.21 9.88 2.68
C CYS A 127 2.02 10.39 3.86
N PHE A 128 2.15 11.71 4.04
CA PHE A 128 2.90 12.33 5.13
C PHE A 128 4.36 11.87 5.21
N LEU A 129 4.94 11.45 4.08
CA LEU A 129 6.34 11.00 3.98
C LEU A 129 7.28 12.19 3.75
N HIS A 130 7.17 13.21 4.62
CA HIS A 130 7.86 14.49 4.44
C HIS A 130 9.38 14.35 4.45
N GLU A 131 9.91 13.35 5.16
CA GLU A 131 11.34 13.01 5.18
C GLU A 131 11.91 12.66 3.79
N LEU A 132 11.05 12.31 2.83
CA LEU A 132 11.44 11.97 1.47
C LEU A 132 11.23 13.13 0.48
N LEU A 133 10.73 14.28 0.93
CA LEU A 133 10.51 15.44 0.05
C LEU A 133 11.84 16.03 -0.42
N ASP A 134 12.81 16.22 0.47
CA ASP A 134 14.13 16.77 0.13
C ASP A 134 14.82 16.02 -1.02
N PRO A 135 15.02 14.67 -0.97
CA PRO A 135 15.64 13.96 -2.07
C PRO A 135 14.80 14.01 -3.36
N CYS A 136 13.47 14.15 -3.26
CA CYS A 136 12.60 14.31 -4.42
C CYS A 136 12.72 15.71 -5.04
N LEU A 137 12.83 16.77 -4.23
CA LEU A 137 13.01 18.15 -4.66
C LEU A 137 14.37 18.35 -5.35
N LEU A 138 15.41 17.66 -4.88
CA LEU A 138 16.73 17.65 -5.54
C LEU A 138 16.72 17.03 -6.95
N MET A 139 15.63 16.39 -7.38
CA MET A 139 15.46 15.92 -8.76
C MET A 139 15.02 17.04 -9.72
N ILE A 140 14.63 18.21 -9.20
CA ILE A 140 14.25 19.40 -9.97
C ILE A 140 15.53 20.08 -10.48
N ASN A 141 16.00 19.60 -11.63
CA ASN A 141 17.22 20.11 -12.26
C ASN A 141 16.96 21.11 -13.39
N ARG A 142 15.69 21.38 -13.73
CA ARG A 142 15.30 22.28 -14.81
C ARG A 142 14.04 23.08 -14.46
N PRO A 143 13.92 24.34 -14.92
CA PRO A 143 12.77 25.19 -14.61
C PRO A 143 11.45 24.68 -15.18
N GLU A 144 11.47 23.90 -16.27
CA GLU A 144 10.25 23.32 -16.85
C GLU A 144 9.55 22.39 -15.86
N HIS A 145 10.30 21.68 -15.01
CA HIS A 145 9.72 20.83 -13.97
C HIS A 145 8.89 21.64 -12.95
N LEU A 146 9.25 22.91 -12.69
CA LEU A 146 8.47 23.79 -11.80
C LEU A 146 7.21 24.33 -12.49
N ILE A 147 7.26 24.52 -13.82
CA ILE A 147 6.10 24.96 -14.61
C ILE A 147 5.05 23.85 -14.63
N GLU A 148 5.45 22.59 -14.81
CA GLU A 148 4.55 21.43 -14.73
C GLU A 148 3.81 21.36 -13.38
N MET A 149 4.46 21.73 -12.27
CA MET A 149 3.84 21.77 -10.95
C MET A 149 2.73 22.83 -10.84
N THR A 150 2.82 23.94 -11.58
CA THR A 150 1.84 25.03 -11.53
C THR A 150 0.68 24.84 -12.51
N GLN A 151 0.86 23.98 -13.54
CA GLN A 151 -0.11 23.76 -14.60
C GLN A 151 -1.01 22.52 -14.40
N GLN A 152 -0.61 21.57 -13.56
CA GLN A 152 -1.42 20.39 -13.29
C GLN A 152 -2.50 20.71 -12.25
N GLN A 153 -3.75 20.82 -12.71
CA GLN A 153 -4.92 20.93 -11.84
C GLN A 153 -5.05 19.65 -11.01
N THR A 154 -5.16 19.81 -9.69
CA THR A 154 -5.63 18.76 -8.79
C THR A 154 -7.09 18.45 -9.13
N CYS A 155 -7.31 17.46 -10.00
CA CYS A 155 -8.61 16.81 -10.17
C CYS A 155 -8.86 15.84 -9.01
#